data_AF-A0A9D5ZMG6-F1
#
_entry.id   AF-A0A9D5ZMG6-F1
#
_cell.length_a   1.000
_cell.length_b   1.000
_cell.length_c   1.000
_cell.angle_alpha   90.00
_cell.angle_beta   90.00
_cell.angle_gamma   90.00
#
_symmetry.space_group_name_H-M   'P 1'
#
loop_
_entity.id
_entity.type
_entity.pdbx_description
1 polymer ?
#
loop_
_entity_poly.entity_id
_entity_poly.type
_entity_poly.pdbx_seq_one_letter_code
_entity_poly.pdbx_strand_id
1 'polypeptide(L)'
;MATIRTVMSFRGTLVVIVLMVLSVLVLGAQFYPKQHYVPGAGSTPVVTTTAETSGNPVVGNETLALLKKNGMTFPSKGKSDTLESKQVHVAGKDFKIDYTLDEELTKYVNKLLGRYRPDYSAVVVIDNNTGNIITATGFQKDGNKIDPSLAFSSSHPSASLFKIITAAALLQEHQVNPEHTFAFRGKSTTLYNSQIRDPYSVAGKSQTLKKAFAVSNNVIFGKAALQYCSEKELDVMATKFGYNQDLMADIDLSKSHTEIANSKMEEQLDLASIASGFNTQVKISPVHAALLSS
;
A
#
# COMPACT_ATOMS: atom_id res chain seq x y z
N MET A 1 2.72 1.98 -26.76
CA MET A 1 1.33 1.50 -26.89
C MET A 1 1.17 0.23 -26.07
N ALA A 2 0.67 0.32 -24.84
CA ALA A 2 0.35 -0.87 -24.03
C ALA A 2 -1.07 -1.32 -24.37
N THR A 3 -1.22 -2.56 -24.83
CA THR A 3 -2.50 -3.15 -25.21
C THR A 3 -3.16 -3.77 -23.98
N ILE A 4 -4.33 -3.27 -23.59
CA ILE A 4 -5.15 -3.86 -22.52
C ILE A 4 -5.86 -5.09 -23.10
N ARG A 5 -5.51 -6.29 -22.61
CA ARG A 5 -6.31 -7.51 -22.83
C ARG A 5 -7.11 -7.82 -21.57
N THR A 6 -8.41 -7.57 -21.63
CA THR A 6 -9.38 -7.98 -20.63
C THR A 6 -9.54 -9.51 -20.64
N VAL A 7 -9.38 -10.16 -19.49
CA VAL A 7 -9.72 -11.58 -19.29
C VAL A 7 -10.80 -11.69 -18.23
N MET A 8 -11.96 -12.16 -18.69
CA MET A 8 -13.15 -12.74 -18.05
C MET A 8 -13.48 -12.46 -16.56
N SER A 9 -14.75 -12.08 -16.42
CA SER A 9 -15.60 -11.92 -15.25
C SER A 9 -15.58 -13.08 -14.25
N PHE A 10 -15.32 -12.74 -12.98
CA PHE A 10 -15.88 -13.43 -11.81
C PHE A 10 -16.67 -12.38 -11.00
N ARG A 11 -17.87 -12.76 -10.56
CA ARG A 11 -18.80 -11.88 -9.84
C ARG A 11 -18.16 -11.39 -8.53
N GLY A 12 -18.11 -10.07 -8.33
CA GLY A 12 -17.84 -9.43 -7.04
C GLY A 12 -16.38 -9.05 -6.73
N THR A 13 -15.52 -8.78 -7.72
CA THR A 13 -14.12 -8.35 -7.46
C THR A 13 -13.96 -6.84 -7.60
N LEU A 14 -13.58 -6.18 -6.50
CA LEU A 14 -13.03 -4.82 -6.48
C LEU A 14 -11.74 -4.80 -7.32
N VAL A 15 -11.69 -3.95 -8.36
CA VAL A 15 -10.49 -3.75 -9.17
C VAL A 15 -9.75 -2.53 -8.61
N VAL A 16 -8.64 -2.75 -7.91
CA VAL A 16 -7.67 -1.69 -7.59
C VAL A 16 -6.76 -1.53 -8.80
N ILE A 17 -6.89 -0.43 -9.54
CA ILE A 17 -5.98 -0.08 -10.63
C ILE A 17 -4.91 0.83 -10.06
N VAL A 18 -3.74 0.27 -9.74
CA VAL A 18 -2.52 1.04 -9.49
C VAL A 18 -1.87 1.30 -10.85
N LEU A 19 -1.99 2.52 -11.36
CA LEU A 19 -1.26 2.96 -12.56
C LEU A 19 0.17 3.30 -12.17
N MET A 20 1.06 2.30 -12.19
CA MET A 20 2.50 2.55 -12.17
C MET A 20 2.90 3.22 -13.50
N VAL A 21 3.19 4.52 -13.45
CA VAL A 21 3.95 5.17 -14.51
C VAL A 21 5.40 4.70 -14.36
N LEU A 22 5.79 3.73 -15.16
CA LEU A 22 7.16 3.24 -15.23
C LEU A 22 8.03 4.32 -15.90
N SER A 23 8.56 5.26 -15.12
CA SER A 23 9.64 6.15 -15.57
C SER A 23 10.92 5.32 -15.65
N VAL A 24 11.23 4.85 -16.85
CA VAL A 24 12.55 4.32 -17.18
C VAL A 24 13.54 5.48 -17.10
N LEU A 25 14.32 5.54 -16.01
CA LEU A 25 15.53 6.35 -15.93
C LEU A 25 16.71 5.40 -15.72
N VAL A 26 17.33 5.04 -16.85
CA VAL A 26 18.73 4.60 -16.88
C VAL A 26 19.56 5.86 -16.66
N LEU A 27 20.35 5.93 -15.58
CA LEU A 27 21.75 6.38 -15.58
C LEU A 27 22.31 6.49 -14.16
N GLY A 28 23.55 5.98 -13.99
CA GLY A 28 24.53 6.58 -13.10
C GLY A 28 24.61 6.02 -11.68
N ALA A 29 25.51 5.06 -11.47
CA ALA A 29 26.06 4.76 -10.15
C ALA A 29 26.76 6.00 -9.57
N GLN A 30 26.43 6.39 -8.34
CA GLN A 30 27.35 7.14 -7.48
C GLN A 30 27.05 6.90 -6.00
N PHE A 31 28.13 6.55 -5.29
CA PHE A 31 28.22 6.24 -3.87
C PHE A 31 27.69 7.37 -2.97
N TYR A 32 26.96 7.02 -1.91
CA TYR A 32 26.88 7.81 -0.68
C TYR A 32 27.01 6.92 0.57
N PRO A 33 27.85 7.33 1.56
CA PRO A 33 28.20 6.49 2.71
C PRO A 33 27.18 6.55 3.85
N LYS A 34 27.20 5.48 4.66
CA LYS A 34 26.43 5.25 5.91
C LYS A 34 26.49 6.44 6.87
N GLN A 35 25.36 6.77 7.50
CA GLN A 35 25.34 7.48 8.78
C GLN A 35 24.51 6.73 9.82
N HIS A 36 25.08 6.67 11.02
CA HIS A 36 24.60 5.98 12.21
C HIS A 36 23.52 6.78 12.93
N TYR A 37 22.49 6.09 13.42
CA TYR A 37 21.45 6.64 14.30
C TYR A 37 21.84 6.46 15.78
N VAL A 38 21.76 7.53 16.57
CA VAL A 38 21.87 7.53 18.04
C VAL A 38 20.70 8.35 18.62
N PRO A 39 19.89 7.82 19.55
CA PRO A 39 18.78 8.56 20.14
C PRO A 39 19.14 9.19 21.49
N GLY A 40 18.69 10.45 21.69
CA GLY A 40 18.38 11.02 23.01
C GLY A 40 19.27 12.17 23.51
N ALA A 41 18.75 13.39 23.48
CA ALA A 41 19.01 14.46 24.47
C ALA A 41 17.98 15.58 24.28
N GLY A 42 17.27 15.94 25.35
CA GLY A 42 16.22 16.96 25.34
C GLY A 42 16.73 18.39 25.57
N SER A 43 15.92 19.37 25.15
CA SER A 43 15.80 20.69 25.77
C SER A 43 14.55 21.42 25.23
N THR A 44 13.79 22.03 26.14
CA THR A 44 12.79 23.08 25.89
C THR A 44 13.37 24.44 26.31
N PRO A 45 12.73 25.59 26.04
CA PRO A 45 12.03 26.06 24.84
C PRO A 45 12.62 27.40 24.32
N VAL A 46 12.37 27.77 23.05
CA VAL A 46 12.54 29.17 22.60
C VAL A 46 11.30 29.59 21.80
N VAL A 47 10.60 30.58 22.34
CA VAL A 47 9.56 31.33 21.63
C VAL A 47 10.25 32.44 20.83
N THR A 48 10.04 32.47 19.52
CA THR A 48 10.29 33.69 18.73
C THR A 48 9.17 33.83 17.71
N THR A 49 8.30 34.80 17.96
CA THR A 49 7.35 35.34 17.00
C THR A 49 8.05 36.37 16.13
N THR A 50 8.07 36.16 14.82
CA THR A 50 7.68 37.09 13.73
C THR A 50 8.43 36.77 12.44
N ALA A 51 7.67 36.82 11.34
CA ALA A 51 8.07 36.96 9.95
C ALA A 51 8.72 35.76 9.22
N GLU A 52 8.03 35.39 8.14
CA GLU A 52 8.54 34.89 6.85
C GLU A 52 9.52 33.71 6.88
N THR A 53 8.99 32.53 6.63
CA THR A 53 9.78 31.44 6.05
C THR A 53 8.97 30.74 4.98
N SER A 54 9.48 30.80 3.75
CA SER A 54 9.04 30.00 2.62
C SER A 54 9.32 28.51 2.92
N GLY A 55 8.31 27.82 3.39
CA GLY A 55 8.32 26.38 3.61
C GLY A 55 6.90 26.02 4.00
N ASN A 56 6.30 25.04 3.32
CA ASN A 56 4.98 24.54 3.73
C ASN A 56 5.06 24.13 5.21
N PRO A 57 4.26 24.73 6.10
CA PRO A 57 4.27 24.33 7.50
C PRO A 57 3.71 22.91 7.58
N VAL A 58 4.61 21.94 7.74
CA VAL A 58 4.24 20.60 8.20
C VAL A 58 3.76 20.79 9.65
N VAL A 59 2.46 20.62 9.85
CA VAL A 59 1.85 20.70 11.18
C VAL A 59 2.50 19.61 12.04
N GLY A 60 3.26 19.99 13.06
CA GLY A 60 3.89 19.02 13.95
C GLY A 60 2.86 18.22 14.74
N ASN A 61 3.22 17.00 15.15
CA ASN A 61 2.35 16.09 15.93
C ASN A 61 1.71 16.75 17.16
N GLU A 62 2.39 17.71 17.80
CA GLU A 62 1.88 18.49 18.93
C GLU A 62 0.74 19.44 18.53
N THR A 63 0.87 20.10 17.37
CA THR A 63 -0.16 20.97 16.82
C THR A 63 -1.39 20.16 16.41
N LEU A 64 -1.22 18.98 15.81
CA LEU A 64 -2.32 18.05 15.52
C LEU A 64 -3.02 17.53 16.79
N ALA A 65 -2.27 17.19 17.83
CA ALA A 65 -2.83 16.79 19.11
C ALA A 65 -3.63 17.93 19.77
N LEU A 66 -3.13 19.16 19.69
CA LEU A 66 -3.85 20.37 20.13
C LEU A 66 -5.12 20.62 19.30
N LEU A 67 -5.08 20.44 17.98
CA LEU A 67 -6.24 20.61 17.11
C LEU A 67 -7.32 19.56 17.40
N LYS A 68 -6.95 18.28 17.56
CA LYS A 68 -7.88 17.20 17.94
C LYS A 68 -8.48 17.41 19.33
N LYS A 69 -7.66 17.82 20.31
CA LYS A 69 -8.11 18.14 21.69
C LYS A 69 -9.12 19.30 21.72
N ASN A 70 -9.04 20.21 20.75
CA ASN A 70 -9.97 21.33 20.59
C ASN A 70 -11.13 21.05 19.61
N GLY A 71 -11.44 19.78 19.34
CA GLY A 71 -12.64 19.39 18.60
C GLY A 71 -12.52 19.39 17.07
N MET A 72 -11.31 19.53 16.52
CA MET A 72 -11.10 19.34 15.08
C MET A 72 -11.29 17.86 14.71
N THR A 73 -12.30 17.58 13.89
CA THR A 73 -12.56 16.26 13.31
C THR A 73 -12.03 16.24 11.88
N PHE A 74 -11.02 15.41 11.64
CA PHE A 74 -10.55 15.07 10.30
C PHE A 74 -11.53 14.09 9.64
N PRO A 75 -11.51 13.93 8.30
CA PRO A 75 -12.43 13.03 7.60
C PRO A 75 -12.48 11.68 8.32
N SER A 76 -13.63 11.37 8.91
CA SER A 76 -13.81 10.17 9.72
C SER A 76 -14.35 9.05 8.84
N LYS A 77 -13.96 7.81 9.17
CA LYS A 77 -14.56 6.60 8.63
C LYS A 77 -16.10 6.70 8.61
N GLY A 78 -16.70 6.49 7.45
CA GLY A 78 -18.15 6.36 7.29
C GLY A 78 -18.96 7.65 7.06
N LYS A 79 -18.33 8.82 6.87
CA LYS A 79 -19.02 10.01 6.35
C LYS A 79 -18.48 10.41 4.99
N SER A 80 -19.38 10.41 4.00
CA SER A 80 -19.16 10.89 2.64
C SER A 80 -19.20 12.42 2.61
N ASP A 81 -18.37 13.06 3.43
CA ASP A 81 -18.15 14.49 3.27
C ASP A 81 -17.06 14.63 2.21
N THR A 82 -17.32 15.43 1.17
CA THR A 82 -16.30 15.79 0.19
C THR A 82 -15.10 16.39 0.92
N LEU A 83 -13.89 16.00 0.50
CA LEU A 83 -12.62 16.49 1.08
C LEU A 83 -12.36 17.93 0.61
N GLU A 84 -13.25 18.86 0.98
CA GLU A 84 -13.14 20.28 0.65
C GLU A 84 -12.44 21.04 1.79
N SER A 85 -11.73 22.12 1.45
CA SER A 85 -11.09 23.02 2.42
C SER A 85 -12.11 23.49 3.45
N LYS A 86 -11.95 23.07 4.71
CA LYS A 86 -12.88 23.39 5.79
C LYS A 86 -12.34 24.52 6.65
N GLN A 87 -13.19 25.49 6.98
CA GLN A 87 -12.86 26.45 8.04
C GLN A 87 -13.10 25.78 9.39
N VAL A 88 -12.13 25.92 10.30
CA VAL A 88 -12.22 25.36 11.65
C VAL A 88 -12.00 26.46 12.66
N HIS A 89 -12.92 26.56 13.61
CA HIS A 89 -12.84 27.53 14.71
C HIS A 89 -12.14 26.87 15.88
N VAL A 90 -10.99 27.41 16.28
CA VAL A 90 -10.19 26.90 17.41
C VAL A 90 -9.83 28.07 18.32
N ALA A 91 -10.22 27.99 19.60
CA ALA A 91 -9.92 29.01 20.61
C ALA A 91 -10.32 30.44 20.20
N GLY A 92 -11.49 30.59 19.55
CA GLY A 92 -12.02 31.88 19.12
C GLY A 92 -11.33 32.48 17.89
N LYS A 93 -10.55 31.69 17.14
CA LYS A 93 -9.93 32.07 15.88
C LYS A 93 -10.32 31.11 14.77
N ASP A 94 -10.45 31.65 13.57
CA ASP A 94 -10.82 30.89 12.38
C ASP A 94 -9.57 30.50 11.61
N PHE A 95 -9.45 29.22 11.31
CA PHE A 95 -8.36 28.66 10.53
C PHE A 95 -8.91 28.05 9.25
N LYS A 96 -8.25 28.30 8.13
CA LYS A 96 -8.50 27.61 6.88
C LYS A 96 -7.58 26.40 6.81
N ILE A 97 -8.14 25.22 6.54
CA ILE A 97 -7.34 24.04 6.22
C ILE A 97 -7.13 23.99 4.71
N ASP A 98 -5.87 24.04 4.29
CA ASP A 98 -5.48 23.78 2.92
C ASP A 98 -5.02 22.31 2.78
N TYR A 99 -5.63 21.60 1.83
CA TYR A 99 -5.29 20.21 1.54
C TYR A 99 -4.35 20.12 0.32
N THR A 100 -3.61 19.02 0.22
CA THR A 100 -2.74 18.73 -0.94
C THR A 100 -3.50 18.18 -2.15
N LEU A 101 -4.83 18.16 -2.09
CA LEU A 101 -5.68 17.58 -3.12
C LEU A 101 -5.74 18.45 -4.36
N ASP A 102 -5.63 17.82 -5.52
CA ASP A 102 -5.89 18.43 -6.81
C ASP A 102 -7.39 18.24 -7.15
N GLU A 103 -8.14 19.34 -7.12
CA GLU A 103 -9.58 19.34 -7.38
C GLU A 103 -9.92 18.93 -8.82
N GLU A 104 -9.12 19.34 -9.81
CA GLU A 104 -9.35 19.01 -11.21
C GLU A 104 -9.14 17.51 -11.45
N LEU A 105 -8.07 16.95 -10.90
CA LEU A 105 -7.80 15.52 -10.93
C LEU A 105 -8.89 14.72 -10.20
N THR A 106 -9.28 15.17 -9.01
CA THR A 106 -10.33 14.52 -8.22
C THR A 106 -11.64 14.47 -9.00
N LYS A 107 -12.03 15.58 -9.62
CA LYS A 107 -13.23 15.68 -10.47
C LYS A 107 -13.14 14.77 -11.69
N TYR A 108 -11.98 14.71 -12.34
CA TYR A 108 -11.74 13.80 -13.47
C TYR A 108 -11.90 12.33 -13.06
N VAL A 109 -11.29 11.92 -11.95
CA VAL A 109 -11.40 10.56 -11.42
C VAL A 109 -12.84 10.23 -11.06
N ASN A 110 -13.55 11.12 -10.36
CA ASN A 110 -14.97 10.91 -10.02
C ASN A 110 -15.85 10.75 -11.28
N LYS A 111 -15.57 11.51 -12.34
CA LYS A 111 -16.26 11.37 -13.63
C LYS A 111 -15.99 10.02 -14.29
N LEU A 112 -14.77 9.50 -14.20
CA LEU A 112 -14.43 8.17 -14.69
C LEU A 112 -15.15 7.07 -13.91
N LEU A 113 -15.10 7.15 -12.57
CA LEU A 113 -15.77 6.18 -11.69
C LEU A 113 -17.28 6.15 -11.94
N GLY A 114 -17.92 7.33 -12.04
CA GLY A 114 -19.34 7.45 -12.35
C GLY A 114 -19.73 6.96 -13.76
N ARG A 115 -18.78 6.98 -14.71
CA ARG A 115 -18.99 6.44 -16.07
C ARG A 115 -18.92 4.92 -16.10
N TYR A 116 -17.88 4.33 -15.52
CA TYR A 116 -17.65 2.88 -15.58
C TYR A 116 -18.48 2.09 -14.56
N ARG A 117 -18.89 2.73 -13.46
CA ARG A 117 -19.79 2.20 -12.43
C ARG A 117 -19.37 0.81 -11.90
N PRO A 118 -18.11 0.64 -11.44
CA PRO A 118 -17.70 -0.62 -10.80
C PRO A 118 -18.52 -0.87 -9.53
N ASP A 119 -18.69 -2.12 -9.12
CA ASP A 119 -19.49 -2.45 -7.92
C ASP A 119 -18.93 -1.71 -6.69
N TYR A 120 -17.61 -1.77 -6.53
CA TYR A 120 -16.82 -0.95 -5.62
C TYR A 120 -15.51 -0.56 -6.31
N SER A 121 -14.98 0.63 -6.01
CA SER A 121 -13.64 1.04 -6.42
C SER A 121 -13.09 2.12 -5.52
N ALA A 122 -11.77 2.19 -5.43
CA ALA A 122 -11.06 3.29 -4.82
C ALA A 122 -9.89 3.68 -5.72
N VAL A 123 -9.62 4.98 -5.82
CA VAL A 123 -8.49 5.53 -6.55
C VAL A 123 -7.75 6.45 -5.60
N VAL A 124 -6.46 6.17 -5.43
CA VAL A 124 -5.53 6.99 -4.67
C VAL A 124 -4.38 7.37 -5.57
N VAL A 125 -4.02 8.65 -5.55
CA VAL A 125 -2.87 9.22 -6.23
C VAL A 125 -2.04 9.94 -5.18
N ILE A 126 -0.76 9.60 -5.12
CA ILE A 126 0.19 10.22 -4.21
C ILE A 126 1.34 10.84 -5.01
N ASP A 127 1.96 11.86 -4.44
CA ASP A 127 3.26 12.34 -4.89
C ASP A 127 4.37 11.49 -4.24
N ASN A 128 5.19 10.82 -5.05
CA ASN A 128 6.20 9.88 -4.56
C ASN A 128 7.33 10.54 -3.76
N ASN A 129 7.60 11.83 -3.99
CA ASN A 129 8.70 12.52 -3.30
C ASN A 129 8.28 13.03 -1.92
N THR A 130 7.02 13.43 -1.79
CA THR A 130 6.49 14.08 -0.58
C THR A 130 5.57 13.19 0.23
N GLY A 131 5.02 12.12 -0.36
CA GLY A 131 3.97 11.29 0.24
C GLY A 131 2.60 11.97 0.28
N ASN A 132 2.47 13.16 -0.31
CA ASN A 132 1.22 13.91 -0.32
C ASN A 132 0.13 13.16 -1.10
N ILE A 133 -1.05 13.02 -0.51
CA ILE A 133 -2.23 12.54 -1.22
C ILE A 133 -2.73 13.66 -2.14
N ILE A 134 -2.69 13.40 -3.44
CA ILE A 134 -3.16 14.33 -4.49
C ILE A 134 -4.62 14.05 -4.84
N THR A 135 -5.04 12.79 -4.73
CA THR A 135 -6.42 12.36 -4.91
C THR A 135 -6.66 11.11 -4.08
N ALA A 136 -7.78 11.06 -3.35
CA ALA A 136 -8.25 9.85 -2.70
C ALA A 136 -9.78 9.85 -2.74
N THR A 137 -10.34 8.99 -3.59
CA THR A 137 -11.79 8.90 -3.78
C THR A 137 -12.20 7.45 -4.04
N GLY A 138 -13.50 7.19 -4.00
CA GLY A 138 -14.05 5.88 -4.29
C GLY A 138 -15.44 5.97 -4.87
N PHE A 139 -15.93 4.83 -5.33
CA PHE A 139 -17.28 4.71 -5.87
C PHE A 139 -17.90 3.40 -5.42
N GLN A 140 -19.14 3.49 -5.00
CA GLN A 140 -20.00 2.36 -4.68
C GLN A 140 -21.22 2.41 -5.61
N LYS A 141 -21.45 1.30 -6.32
CA LYS A 141 -22.58 1.18 -7.25
C LYS A 141 -23.92 1.19 -6.53
N ASP A 142 -23.99 0.55 -5.37
CA ASP A 142 -25.16 0.61 -4.51
C ASP A 142 -25.31 2.04 -3.96
N GLY A 143 -26.45 2.67 -4.23
CA GLY A 143 -26.65 4.10 -4.02
C GLY A 143 -25.98 5.03 -5.06
N ASN A 144 -25.25 4.47 -6.04
CA ASN A 144 -24.57 5.20 -7.13
C ASN A 144 -23.79 6.43 -6.63
N LYS A 145 -22.92 6.20 -5.66
CA LYS A 145 -22.37 7.26 -4.82
C LYS A 145 -20.85 7.29 -4.89
N ILE A 146 -20.30 8.50 -4.97
CA ILE A 146 -18.90 8.76 -4.71
C ILE A 146 -18.67 8.66 -3.19
N ASP A 147 -17.78 7.77 -2.78
CA ASP A 147 -17.46 7.52 -1.38
C ASP A 147 -15.94 7.51 -1.17
N PRO A 148 -15.37 8.66 -0.77
CA PRO A 148 -13.95 8.76 -0.47
C PRO A 148 -13.48 7.85 0.66
N SER A 149 -14.37 7.43 1.57
CA SER A 149 -13.99 6.60 2.72
C SER A 149 -13.44 5.22 2.30
N LEU A 150 -13.82 4.74 1.11
CA LEU A 150 -13.28 3.51 0.52
C LEU A 150 -11.76 3.56 0.36
N ALA A 151 -11.20 4.73 0.04
CA ALA A 151 -9.76 4.94 -0.12
C ALA A 151 -8.97 4.77 1.20
N PHE A 152 -9.60 5.02 2.34
CA PHE A 152 -8.98 4.99 3.67
C PHE A 152 -9.35 3.72 4.48
N SER A 153 -10.21 2.86 3.93
CA SER A 153 -10.65 1.62 4.58
C SER A 153 -9.72 0.44 4.28
N SER A 154 -9.40 -0.37 5.28
CA SER A 154 -8.55 -1.57 5.17
C SER A 154 -9.34 -2.87 5.08
N SER A 155 -10.50 -2.87 4.42
CA SER A 155 -11.33 -4.08 4.25
C SER A 155 -10.90 -4.96 3.07
N HIS A 156 -10.04 -4.43 2.20
CA HIS A 156 -9.69 -5.04 0.92
C HIS A 156 -8.52 -6.03 1.06
N PRO A 157 -8.60 -7.24 0.47
CA PRO A 157 -7.45 -8.14 0.42
C PRO A 157 -6.25 -7.47 -0.25
N SER A 158 -5.05 -7.63 0.33
CA SER A 158 -3.81 -7.18 -0.32
C SER A 158 -3.56 -7.93 -1.63
N ALA A 159 -3.98 -9.20 -1.67
CA ALA A 159 -3.80 -10.08 -2.81
C ALA A 159 -2.36 -10.03 -3.33
N SER A 160 -2.17 -9.99 -4.65
CA SER A 160 -0.84 -9.99 -5.27
C SER A 160 0.06 -8.79 -4.93
N LEU A 161 -0.46 -7.71 -4.33
CA LEU A 161 0.38 -6.62 -3.84
C LEU A 161 1.34 -7.10 -2.74
N PHE A 162 0.94 -8.11 -1.97
CA PHE A 162 1.78 -8.69 -0.93
C PHE A 162 3.09 -9.30 -1.47
N LYS A 163 3.16 -9.63 -2.77
CA LYS A 163 4.40 -10.09 -3.40
C LYS A 163 5.50 -9.03 -3.39
N ILE A 164 5.20 -7.74 -3.22
CA ILE A 164 6.19 -6.69 -2.98
C ILE A 164 6.94 -6.99 -1.69
N ILE A 165 6.20 -7.32 -0.63
CA ILE A 165 6.72 -7.63 0.70
C ILE A 165 7.56 -8.91 0.64
N THR A 166 7.03 -9.95 0.01
CA THR A 166 7.75 -11.21 -0.16
C THR A 166 9.01 -11.05 -1.02
N ALA A 167 8.96 -10.28 -2.10
CA ALA A 167 10.15 -10.01 -2.91
C ALA A 167 11.22 -9.25 -2.10
N ALA A 168 10.82 -8.25 -1.30
CA ALA A 168 11.74 -7.54 -0.43
C ALA A 168 12.38 -8.48 0.62
N ALA A 169 11.59 -9.38 1.24
CA ALA A 169 12.10 -10.38 2.17
C ALA A 169 13.13 -11.32 1.52
N LEU A 170 12.82 -11.84 0.33
CA LEU A 170 13.71 -12.73 -0.44
C LEU A 170 15.03 -12.04 -0.81
N LEU A 171 14.99 -10.75 -1.16
CA LEU A 171 16.18 -9.99 -1.56
C LEU A 171 17.03 -9.53 -0.36
N GLN A 172 16.42 -9.30 0.81
CA GLN A 172 17.13 -8.80 1.99
C GLN A 172 18.17 -9.81 2.50
N GLU A 173 17.84 -11.10 2.52
CA GLU A 173 18.70 -12.12 3.11
C GLU A 173 19.85 -12.59 2.19
N HIS A 174 20.05 -11.95 1.03
CA HIS A 174 21.07 -12.25 0.01
C HIS A 174 21.07 -13.68 -0.57
N GLN A 175 20.12 -14.53 -0.18
CA GLN A 175 20.01 -15.92 -0.67
C GLN A 175 19.33 -16.00 -2.04
N VAL A 176 18.53 -15.01 -2.41
CA VAL A 176 17.80 -14.94 -3.67
C VAL A 176 18.07 -13.60 -4.35
N ASN A 177 18.22 -13.63 -5.68
CA ASN A 177 18.36 -12.44 -6.51
C ASN A 177 17.31 -12.46 -7.64
N PRO A 178 17.10 -11.35 -8.37
CA PRO A 178 16.06 -11.26 -9.39
C PRO A 178 16.18 -12.30 -10.52
N GLU A 179 17.39 -12.79 -10.80
CA GLU A 179 17.68 -13.77 -11.85
C GLU A 179 17.65 -15.22 -11.33
N HIS A 180 17.49 -15.42 -10.02
CA HIS A 180 17.29 -16.73 -9.41
C HIS A 180 16.06 -17.39 -10.04
N THR A 181 16.23 -18.59 -10.58
CA THR A 181 15.19 -19.29 -11.34
C THR A 181 14.46 -20.30 -10.48
N PHE A 182 13.14 -20.23 -10.52
CA PHE A 182 12.24 -21.17 -9.86
C PHE A 182 11.44 -21.92 -10.89
N ALA A 183 11.29 -23.21 -10.63
CA ALA A 183 10.56 -24.09 -11.51
C ALA A 183 9.20 -24.45 -10.90
N PHE A 184 8.18 -24.47 -11.76
CA PHE A 184 6.78 -24.59 -11.37
C PHE A 184 5.97 -25.41 -12.39
N ARG A 185 4.84 -25.92 -11.94
CA ARG A 185 3.90 -26.71 -12.75
C ARG A 185 2.49 -26.15 -12.63
N GLY A 186 1.68 -26.37 -13.67
CA GLY A 186 0.28 -25.93 -13.70
C GLY A 186 0.13 -24.45 -14.05
N LYS A 187 -0.98 -23.86 -13.62
CA LYS A 187 -1.27 -22.45 -13.85
C LYS A 187 -0.49 -21.60 -12.84
N SER A 188 0.13 -20.52 -13.32
CA SER A 188 0.85 -19.57 -12.46
C SER A 188 -0.07 -18.76 -11.55
N THR A 189 -1.37 -18.71 -11.85
CA THR A 189 -2.39 -17.95 -11.11
C THR A 189 -3.12 -18.79 -10.06
N THR A 190 -2.80 -20.08 -9.92
CA THR A 190 -3.36 -20.96 -8.88
C THR A 190 -2.33 -21.23 -7.80
N LEU A 191 -2.78 -21.75 -6.67
CA LEU A 191 -1.91 -22.26 -5.62
C LEU A 191 -2.54 -23.51 -4.99
N TYR A 192 -2.11 -24.68 -5.45
CA TYR A 192 -2.53 -25.97 -4.89
C TYR A 192 -1.41 -26.59 -4.07
N ASN A 193 -1.77 -27.38 -3.06
CA ASN A 193 -0.81 -28.11 -2.22
C ASN A 193 0.14 -28.98 -3.06
N SER A 194 -0.38 -29.61 -4.13
CA SER A 194 0.42 -30.39 -5.08
C SER A 194 1.43 -29.57 -5.89
N GLN A 195 1.19 -28.28 -6.11
CA GLN A 195 2.14 -27.38 -6.78
C GLN A 195 3.30 -27.00 -5.85
N ILE A 196 3.07 -27.01 -4.54
CA ILE A 196 4.05 -26.67 -3.51
C ILE A 196 4.92 -27.87 -3.14
N ARG A 197 4.29 -29.02 -2.88
CA ARG A 197 4.97 -30.25 -2.42
C ARG A 197 5.76 -31.00 -3.49
N ASP A 198 5.89 -30.46 -4.70
CA ASP A 198 6.64 -31.09 -5.79
C ASP A 198 8.10 -30.54 -5.81
N PRO A 199 9.08 -31.29 -5.25
CA PRO A 199 10.48 -30.88 -5.20
C PRO A 199 11.20 -31.02 -6.55
N TYR A 200 10.65 -31.78 -7.50
CA TYR A 200 11.34 -32.16 -8.74
C TYR A 200 10.57 -31.68 -9.97
N SER A 201 10.57 -30.38 -10.22
CA SER A 201 10.16 -29.86 -11.53
C SER A 201 11.28 -30.04 -12.57
N VAL A 202 11.73 -31.27 -12.76
CA VAL A 202 12.67 -31.66 -13.83
C VAL A 202 11.98 -31.59 -15.21
N ALA A 203 10.64 -31.56 -15.24
CA ALA A 203 9.81 -31.37 -16.43
C ALA A 203 8.87 -30.14 -16.36
N GLY A 204 9.10 -29.21 -15.42
CA GLY A 204 8.26 -28.02 -15.23
C GLY A 204 8.71 -26.81 -16.06
N LYS A 205 7.87 -25.77 -16.12
CA LYS A 205 8.28 -24.46 -16.66
C LYS A 205 9.15 -23.77 -15.61
N SER A 206 10.11 -22.96 -16.05
CA SER A 206 10.97 -22.18 -15.16
C SER A 206 10.89 -20.70 -15.48
N GLN A 207 10.97 -19.86 -14.45
CA GLN A 207 11.02 -18.40 -14.59
C GLN A 207 11.95 -17.83 -13.52
N THR A 208 12.63 -16.73 -13.86
CA THR A 208 13.36 -15.93 -12.87
C THR A 208 12.39 -15.30 -11.87
N LEU A 209 12.84 -15.00 -10.65
CA LEU A 209 12.05 -14.27 -9.66
C LEU A 209 11.51 -12.95 -10.25
N LYS A 210 12.33 -12.23 -11.02
CA LYS A 210 11.95 -11.03 -11.76
C LYS A 210 10.77 -11.28 -12.70
N LYS A 211 10.85 -12.34 -13.51
CA LYS A 211 9.77 -12.69 -14.44
C LYS A 211 8.52 -13.12 -13.68
N ALA A 212 8.66 -13.89 -12.61
CA ALA A 212 7.58 -14.32 -11.74
C ALA A 212 6.85 -13.15 -11.10
N PHE A 213 7.58 -12.13 -10.63
CA PHE A 213 7.01 -10.90 -10.09
C PHE A 213 6.23 -10.14 -11.17
N ALA A 214 6.84 -9.93 -12.34
CA ALA A 214 6.21 -9.21 -13.46
C ALA A 214 4.93 -9.87 -13.99
N VAL A 215 4.80 -11.20 -13.87
CA VAL A 215 3.59 -11.94 -14.30
C VAL A 215 2.74 -12.44 -13.13
N SER A 216 3.03 -11.97 -11.91
CA SER A 216 2.36 -12.35 -10.65
C SER A 216 2.17 -13.87 -10.47
N ASN A 217 3.24 -14.64 -10.65
CA ASN A 217 3.20 -16.10 -10.52
C ASN A 217 3.10 -16.53 -9.04
N ASN A 218 1.92 -17.00 -8.63
CA ASN A 218 1.63 -17.43 -7.25
C ASN A 218 2.49 -18.62 -6.83
N VAL A 219 2.66 -19.60 -7.73
CA VAL A 219 3.37 -20.84 -7.41
C VAL A 219 4.83 -20.56 -7.09
N ILE A 220 5.48 -19.70 -7.89
CA ILE A 220 6.88 -19.33 -7.67
C ILE A 220 7.04 -18.55 -6.36
N PHE A 221 6.17 -17.58 -6.08
CA PHE A 221 6.24 -16.83 -4.81
C PHE A 221 5.99 -17.71 -3.59
N GLY A 222 5.04 -18.65 -3.68
CA GLY A 222 4.81 -19.63 -2.62
C GLY A 222 6.02 -20.53 -2.37
N LYS A 223 6.62 -21.08 -3.44
CA LYS A 223 7.83 -21.92 -3.35
C LYS A 223 9.05 -21.14 -2.84
N ALA A 224 9.29 -19.95 -3.38
CA ALA A 224 10.42 -19.12 -2.99
C ALA A 224 10.36 -18.77 -1.51
N ALA A 225 9.18 -18.37 -1.01
CA ALA A 225 9.00 -18.11 0.41
C ALA A 225 9.24 -19.36 1.26
N LEU A 226 8.67 -20.51 0.90
CA LEU A 226 8.90 -21.75 1.67
C LEU A 226 10.35 -22.21 1.73
N GLN A 227 11.14 -21.87 0.71
CA GLN A 227 12.54 -22.27 0.63
C GLN A 227 13.49 -21.28 1.29
N TYR A 228 13.16 -19.98 1.26
CA TYR A 228 14.11 -18.90 1.59
C TYR A 228 13.57 -17.87 2.59
N CYS A 229 12.34 -18.02 3.07
CA CYS A 229 11.75 -17.14 4.08
C CYS A 229 11.05 -17.94 5.19
N SER A 230 11.27 -17.51 6.41
CA SER A 230 10.45 -17.87 7.57
C SER A 230 9.24 -16.94 7.67
N GLU A 231 8.21 -17.41 8.39
CA GLU A 231 7.06 -16.59 8.80
C GLU A 231 7.51 -15.31 9.49
N LYS A 232 8.49 -15.42 10.39
CA LYS A 232 9.05 -14.29 11.13
C LYS A 232 9.67 -13.25 10.19
N GLU A 233 10.42 -13.66 9.18
CA GLU A 233 11.02 -12.73 8.22
C GLU A 233 9.96 -12.01 7.40
N LEU A 234 8.90 -12.71 6.96
CA LEU A 234 7.78 -12.09 6.26
C LEU A 234 6.99 -11.14 7.16
N ASP A 235 6.77 -11.48 8.43
CA ASP A 235 6.07 -10.62 9.39
C ASP A 235 6.87 -9.35 9.72
N VAL A 236 8.19 -9.50 9.93
CA VAL A 236 9.11 -8.38 10.11
C VAL A 236 9.11 -7.49 8.86
N MET A 237 9.16 -8.08 7.67
CA MET A 237 9.14 -7.32 6.43
C MET A 237 7.80 -6.60 6.23
N ALA A 238 6.67 -7.27 6.47
CA ALA A 238 5.35 -6.66 6.39
C ALA A 238 5.25 -5.46 7.36
N THR A 239 5.76 -5.63 8.58
CA THR A 239 5.86 -4.54 9.57
C THR A 239 6.71 -3.40 9.04
N LYS A 240 7.91 -3.65 8.50
CA LYS A 240 8.77 -2.60 7.90
C LYS A 240 8.07 -1.82 6.79
N PHE A 241 7.21 -2.49 6.02
CA PHE A 241 6.41 -1.86 4.98
C PHE A 241 5.12 -1.21 5.48
N GLY A 242 4.84 -1.22 6.79
CA GLY A 242 3.74 -0.46 7.38
C GLY A 242 2.47 -1.25 7.72
N TYR A 243 2.48 -2.57 7.55
CA TYR A 243 1.40 -3.40 8.08
C TYR A 243 1.37 -3.35 9.60
N ASN A 244 0.17 -3.45 10.18
CA ASN A 244 -0.13 -3.39 11.61
C ASN A 244 0.27 -2.06 12.29
N GLN A 245 0.59 -1.02 11.51
CA GLN A 245 1.01 0.30 12.00
C GLN A 245 0.03 1.41 11.62
N ASP A 246 0.04 2.49 12.40
CA ASP A 246 -0.60 3.76 12.05
C ASP A 246 0.32 4.51 11.07
N LEU A 247 -0.09 4.61 9.80
CA LEU A 247 0.73 5.25 8.76
C LEU A 247 0.58 6.77 8.72
N MET A 248 -0.54 7.29 9.20
CA MET A 248 -0.84 8.71 9.18
C MET A 248 -1.47 9.10 10.51
N ALA A 249 -0.90 10.08 11.20
CA ALA A 249 -1.49 10.61 12.42
C ALA A 249 -2.67 11.55 12.13
N ASP A 250 -2.71 12.13 10.94
CA ASP A 250 -3.55 13.30 10.64
C ASP A 250 -4.92 12.90 10.08
N ILE A 251 -5.03 11.69 9.54
CA ILE A 251 -6.22 11.17 8.87
C ILE A 251 -6.61 9.85 9.54
N ASP A 252 -7.92 9.58 9.65
CA ASP A 252 -8.46 8.30 10.11
C ASP A 252 -8.26 7.21 9.05
N LEU A 253 -7.01 6.76 8.92
CA LEU A 253 -6.61 5.68 8.04
C LEU A 253 -6.69 4.36 8.79
N SER A 254 -7.53 3.44 8.31
CA SER A 254 -7.60 2.12 8.92
C SER A 254 -6.28 1.36 8.70
N LYS A 255 -5.74 0.80 9.79
CA LYS A 255 -4.54 -0.04 9.76
C LYS A 255 -4.69 -1.16 8.76
N SER A 256 -3.70 -1.33 7.92
CA SER A 256 -3.58 -2.55 7.11
C SER A 256 -3.12 -3.68 8.01
N HIS A 257 -3.62 -4.88 7.77
CA HIS A 257 -3.56 -5.97 8.74
C HIS A 257 -2.92 -7.22 8.17
N THR A 258 -2.09 -7.87 8.99
CA THR A 258 -1.51 -9.18 8.72
C THR A 258 -1.33 -9.97 10.03
N GLU A 259 -1.54 -11.28 9.98
CA GLU A 259 -1.43 -12.18 11.15
C GLU A 259 -0.45 -13.32 10.91
N ILE A 260 0.71 -13.03 10.32
CA ILE A 260 1.70 -14.07 9.96
C ILE A 260 2.32 -14.70 11.22
N ALA A 261 2.70 -13.89 12.21
CA ALA A 261 3.37 -14.40 13.41
C ALA A 261 2.44 -15.16 14.38
N ASN A 262 1.12 -14.98 14.28
CA ASN A 262 0.12 -15.57 15.18
C ASN A 262 -0.70 -16.68 14.54
N SER A 263 -0.59 -16.86 13.22
CA SER A 263 -1.14 -18.04 12.57
C SER A 263 -0.36 -19.26 13.04
N LYS A 264 -1.04 -20.24 13.65
CA LYS A 264 -0.52 -21.59 13.75
C LYS A 264 -0.46 -22.15 12.33
N MET A 265 0.56 -21.79 11.57
CA MET A 265 0.80 -22.33 10.24
C MET A 265 1.26 -23.78 10.40
N GLU A 266 0.29 -24.66 10.52
CA GLU A 266 0.56 -26.10 10.59
C GLU A 266 0.89 -26.66 9.20
N GLU A 267 0.52 -25.94 8.12
CA GLU A 267 0.76 -26.35 6.74
C GLU A 267 1.59 -25.33 5.93
N GLN A 268 2.56 -25.85 5.17
CA GLN A 268 3.32 -25.10 4.16
C GLN A 268 2.44 -24.30 3.17
N LEU A 269 1.21 -24.75 2.94
CA LEU A 269 0.27 -24.09 2.05
C LEU A 269 -0.16 -22.72 2.60
N ASP A 270 -0.24 -22.54 3.91
CA ASP A 270 -0.66 -21.27 4.52
C ASP A 270 0.40 -20.18 4.30
N LEU A 271 1.66 -20.49 4.60
CA LEU A 271 2.79 -19.60 4.35
C LEU A 271 2.88 -19.24 2.86
N ALA A 272 2.76 -20.24 1.98
CA ALA A 272 2.75 -20.02 0.53
C ALA A 272 1.56 -19.15 0.08
N SER A 273 0.39 -19.31 0.68
CA SER A 273 -0.82 -18.53 0.37
C SER A 273 -0.69 -17.08 0.81
N ILE A 274 -0.06 -16.84 1.96
CA ILE A 274 0.25 -15.47 2.39
C ILE A 274 1.30 -14.85 1.46
N ALA A 275 2.44 -15.50 1.28
CA ALA A 275 3.57 -14.98 0.51
C ALA A 275 3.23 -14.70 -0.98
N SER A 276 2.38 -15.54 -1.58
CA SER A 276 1.90 -15.32 -2.95
C SER A 276 0.76 -14.31 -3.05
N GLY A 277 0.20 -13.86 -1.93
CA GLY A 277 -1.01 -13.04 -1.91
C GLY A 277 -2.25 -13.80 -2.37
N PHE A 278 -2.25 -15.14 -2.29
CA PHE A 278 -3.38 -16.00 -2.62
C PHE A 278 -4.23 -16.28 -1.37
N ASN A 279 -4.64 -15.22 -0.69
CA ASN A 279 -5.43 -15.29 0.54
C ASN A 279 -6.33 -14.05 0.68
N THR A 280 -7.28 -14.11 1.61
CA THR A 280 -8.16 -12.99 1.96
C THR A 280 -7.90 -12.41 3.35
N GLN A 281 -6.91 -12.95 4.07
CA GLN A 281 -6.62 -12.63 5.47
C GLN A 281 -5.80 -11.34 5.58
N VAL A 282 -4.79 -11.19 4.72
CA VAL A 282 -3.99 -9.97 4.66
C VAL A 282 -4.80 -8.87 4.01
N LYS A 283 -5.02 -7.79 4.73
CA LYS A 283 -5.83 -6.65 4.27
C LYS A 283 -4.99 -5.40 4.12
N ILE A 284 -5.33 -4.58 3.13
CA ILE A 284 -4.65 -3.32 2.85
C ILE A 284 -5.67 -2.21 2.57
N SER A 285 -5.36 -0.98 2.99
CA SER A 285 -6.09 0.20 2.54
C SER A 285 -5.56 0.68 1.18
N PRO A 286 -6.39 1.25 0.29
CA PRO A 286 -5.91 1.82 -0.97
C PRO A 286 -4.81 2.88 -0.80
N VAL A 287 -4.87 3.69 0.25
CA VAL A 287 -3.77 4.63 0.58
C VAL A 287 -2.47 3.89 0.89
N HIS A 288 -2.50 2.85 1.72
CA HIS A 288 -1.31 2.06 1.99
C HIS A 288 -0.81 1.35 0.70
N ALA A 289 -1.70 0.86 -0.15
CA ALA A 289 -1.33 0.26 -1.43
C ALA A 289 -0.58 1.25 -2.34
N ALA A 290 -0.98 2.53 -2.36
CA ALA A 290 -0.26 3.57 -3.09
C ALA A 290 1.13 3.81 -2.50
N LEU A 291 1.24 3.87 -1.17
CA LEU A 291 2.52 4.05 -0.44
C LEU A 291 3.50 2.89 -0.67
N LEU A 292 3.02 1.65 -0.92
CA LEU A 292 3.91 0.54 -1.29
C LEU A 292 4.63 0.76 -2.63
N SER A 293 4.17 1.71 -3.45
CA SER A 293 4.71 2.00 -4.77
C SER A 293 5.44 3.35 -4.88
N SER A 294 5.54 4.11 -3.79
CA SER A 294 6.29 5.38 -3.73
C SER A 294 7.78 5.19 -3.52
#